data_AF-A0A959TK99-F1
#
_entry.id   AF-A0A959TK99-F1
#
_cell.length_a   1.000
_cell.length_b   1.000
_cell.length_c   1.000
_cell.angle_alpha   90.00
_cell.angle_beta   90.00
_cell.angle_gamma   90.00
#
_symmetry.space_group_name_H-M   'P 1'
#
loop_
_entity.id
_entity.type
_entity.pdbx_description
1 polymer ?
#
loop_
_entity_poly.entity_id
_entity_poly.type
_entity_poly.pdbx_seq_one_letter_code
_entity_poly.pdbx_strand_id
1 'polypeptide(L)'
;MIALVAVGTYFLRRNTDQEDYFVGGRGLSGWHIGLSVVATDVGGGFSIGLGGLGFLMGLSGSWMLFTGLVGAWLAGALLIPRVHALALRERFLTFPQLIAHFYDGRAAFVAGLISVVGYLGFTSSQMLAGAKLASAAFVDLDLNMALLVMGVIT
;
A
#
# COMPACT_ATOMS: atom_id res chain seq x y z
N MET A 1 -3.58 4.80 17.93
CA MET A 1 -4.41 3.63 17.55
C MET A 1 -5.90 3.91 17.66
N ILE A 2 -6.43 4.35 18.80
CA ILE A 2 -7.87 4.65 18.95
C ILE A 2 -8.40 5.62 17.88
N ALA A 3 -7.67 6.71 17.60
CA ALA A 3 -8.05 7.66 16.55
C ALA A 3 -8.16 7.01 15.16
N LEU A 4 -7.23 6.11 14.81
CA LEU A 4 -7.23 5.39 13.53
C LEU A 4 -8.45 4.46 13.41
N VAL A 5 -8.73 3.68 14.45
CA VAL A 5 -9.91 2.79 14.50
C VAL A 5 -11.20 3.59 14.46
N ALA A 6 -11.26 4.73 15.16
CA ALA A 6 -12.43 5.62 15.16
C ALA A 6 -12.70 6.20 13.76
N VAL A 7 -11.65 6.68 13.07
CA VAL A 7 -11.75 7.18 11.69
C VAL A 7 -12.21 6.05 10.74
N GLY A 8 -11.60 4.86 10.83
CA GLY A 8 -12.00 3.71 10.01
C GLY A 8 -13.46 3.31 10.23
N THR A 9 -13.90 3.23 11.50
CA THR A 9 -15.28 2.89 11.85
C THR A 9 -16.27 3.97 11.38
N TYR A 10 -15.89 5.24 11.46
CA TYR A 10 -16.71 6.35 10.99
C TYR A 10 -16.95 6.31 9.48
N PHE A 11 -15.89 6.09 8.69
CA PHE A 11 -16.02 5.99 7.24
C PHE A 11 -16.69 4.68 6.78
N LEU A 12 -16.44 3.57 7.49
CA LEU A 12 -17.12 2.30 7.24
C LEU A 12 -18.65 2.44 7.30
N ARG A 13 -19.17 3.19 8.29
CA ARG A 13 -20.61 3.44 8.45
C ARG A 13 -21.20 4.36 7.38
N ARG A 14 -20.36 5.11 6.67
CA ARG A 14 -20.79 6.07 5.64
C ARG A 14 -20.79 5.47 4.24
N ASN A 15 -20.14 4.31 4.09
CA ASN A 15 -19.98 3.62 2.83
C ASN A 15 -21.27 2.89 2.45
N THR A 16 -21.85 3.21 1.29
CA THR A 16 -23.17 2.66 0.91
C THR A 16 -23.10 1.60 -0.19
N ASP A 17 -22.10 1.68 -1.07
CA ASP A 17 -21.92 0.74 -2.17
C ASP A 17 -20.44 0.37 -2.41
N GLN A 18 -20.20 -0.38 -3.48
CA GLN A 18 -18.85 -0.83 -3.86
C GLN A 18 -17.98 0.31 -4.44
N GLU A 19 -18.57 1.33 -5.06
CA GLU A 19 -17.84 2.46 -5.60
C GLU A 19 -17.33 3.36 -4.47
N ASP A 20 -18.16 3.59 -3.44
CA ASP A 20 -17.72 4.23 -2.21
C ASP A 20 -16.56 3.44 -1.57
N TYR A 21 -16.68 2.10 -1.54
CA TYR A 21 -15.71 1.25 -0.84
C TYR A 21 -14.34 1.20 -1.53
N PHE A 22 -14.33 0.94 -2.85
CA PHE A 22 -13.10 0.67 -3.59
C PHE A 22 -12.43 1.94 -4.11
N VAL A 23 -13.20 2.98 -4.44
CA VAL A 23 -12.68 4.19 -5.08
C VAL A 23 -13.10 5.49 -4.40
N GLY A 24 -13.71 5.42 -3.21
CA GLY A 24 -14.11 6.60 -2.43
C GLY A 24 -15.15 7.46 -3.15
N GLY A 25 -16.01 6.84 -3.95
CA GLY A 25 -17.02 7.54 -4.75
C GLY A 25 -16.44 8.46 -5.84
N ARG A 26 -15.13 8.33 -6.13
CA ARG A 26 -14.39 9.15 -7.12
C ARG A 26 -14.42 10.66 -6.85
N GLY A 27 -14.76 11.06 -5.62
CA GLY A 27 -14.82 12.47 -5.19
C GLY A 27 -13.56 12.98 -4.51
N LEU A 28 -12.56 12.11 -4.31
CA LEU A 28 -11.31 12.48 -3.64
C LEU A 28 -10.44 13.35 -4.54
N SER A 29 -9.96 14.48 -4.01
CA SER A 29 -9.02 15.31 -4.75
C SER A 29 -7.67 14.61 -4.93
N GLY A 30 -6.94 14.94 -6.00
CA GLY A 30 -5.65 14.32 -6.31
C GLY A 30 -4.63 14.41 -5.18
N TRP A 31 -4.71 15.43 -4.32
CA TRP A 31 -3.88 15.57 -3.13
C TRP A 31 -4.13 14.44 -2.11
N HIS A 32 -5.39 14.15 -1.81
CA HIS A 32 -5.75 13.07 -0.88
C HIS A 32 -5.30 11.71 -1.42
N ILE A 33 -5.49 11.48 -2.72
CA ILE A 33 -5.05 10.26 -3.39
C ILE A 33 -3.51 10.14 -3.33
N GLY A 34 -2.79 11.21 -3.64
CA GLY A 34 -1.33 11.25 -3.58
C GLY A 34 -0.78 10.95 -2.18
N LEU A 35 -1.34 11.58 -1.14
CA LEU A 35 -0.98 11.29 0.25
C LEU A 35 -1.27 9.83 0.62
N SER A 36 -2.40 9.27 0.17
CA SER A 36 -2.73 7.87 0.40
C SER A 36 -1.72 6.92 -0.25
N VAL A 37 -1.29 7.22 -1.48
CA VAL A 37 -0.27 6.43 -2.20
C VAL A 37 1.05 6.46 -1.43
N VAL A 38 1.51 7.64 -1.01
CA VAL A 38 2.76 7.77 -0.24
C VAL A 38 2.65 7.08 1.12
N ALA A 39 1.54 7.21 1.83
CA ALA A 39 1.31 6.53 3.10
C ALA A 39 1.28 4.99 2.96
N THR A 40 0.83 4.49 1.80
CA THR A 40 0.84 3.05 1.50
C THR A 40 2.27 2.56 1.25
N ASP A 41 3.06 3.32 0.49
CA ASP A 41 4.44 2.96 0.14
C ASP A 41 5.40 3.06 1.34
N VAL A 42 5.28 4.15 2.11
CA VAL A 42 6.14 4.44 3.27
C VAL A 42 5.55 3.81 4.54
N GLY A 43 5.81 2.52 4.73
CA GLY A 43 5.45 1.79 5.96
C GLY A 43 6.64 1.13 6.66
N GLY A 44 6.35 0.32 7.70
CA GLY A 44 7.37 -0.21 8.60
C GLY A 44 8.47 -1.02 7.91
N GLY A 45 8.11 -1.88 6.95
CA GLY A 45 9.04 -2.69 6.17
C GLY A 45 9.93 -1.84 5.26
N PHE A 46 9.40 -0.77 4.67
CA PHE A 46 10.20 0.23 3.96
C PHE A 46 11.22 0.90 4.89
N SER A 47 10.77 1.40 6.05
CA SER A 47 11.63 2.09 7.02
C SER A 47 12.73 1.19 7.58
N ILE A 48 12.40 -0.04 8.02
CA ILE A 48 13.38 -0.98 8.56
C ILE A 48 14.29 -1.52 7.46
N GLY A 49 13.74 -1.85 6.29
CA GLY A 49 14.51 -2.37 5.17
C GLY A 49 15.57 -1.38 4.72
N LEU A 50 15.18 -0.11 4.53
CA LEU A 50 16.12 0.93 4.12
C LEU A 50 17.06 1.38 5.22
N GLY A 51 16.59 1.45 6.47
CA GLY A 51 17.46 1.69 7.62
C GLY A 51 18.53 0.61 7.75
N GLY A 52 18.15 -0.66 7.56
CA GLY A 52 19.06 -1.80 7.54
C GLY A 52 20.06 -1.74 6.37
N LEU A 53 19.60 -1.40 5.16
CA LEU A 53 20.49 -1.19 4.01
C LEU A 53 21.46 -0.04 4.24
N GLY A 54 21.00 1.08 4.83
CA GLY A 54 21.86 2.20 5.20
C GLY A 54 22.91 1.80 6.25
N PHE A 55 22.56 0.94 7.20
CA PHE A 55 23.51 0.39 8.18
C PHE A 55 24.57 -0.52 7.53
N LEU A 56 24.16 -1.37 6.58
CA LEU A 56 25.06 -2.33 5.94
C LEU A 56 25.93 -1.71 4.83
N MET A 57 25.37 -0.81 4.03
CA MET A 57 25.99 -0.28 2.81
C MET A 57 26.34 1.22 2.92
N GLY A 58 26.03 1.85 4.05
CA GLY A 58 26.23 3.28 4.26
C GLY A 58 25.40 4.12 3.30
N LEU A 59 25.96 5.27 2.89
CA LEU A 59 25.28 6.21 2.00
C LEU A 59 24.94 5.60 0.63
N SER A 60 25.68 4.58 0.18
CA SER A 60 25.40 3.93 -1.10
C SER A 60 24.02 3.25 -1.16
N GLY A 61 23.48 2.82 -0.01
CA GLY A 61 22.12 2.28 0.10
C GLY A 61 21.02 3.29 -0.30
N SER A 62 21.30 4.60 -0.21
CA SER A 62 20.37 5.66 -0.63
C SER A 62 20.09 5.65 -2.15
N TRP A 63 20.92 4.98 -2.95
CA TRP A 63 20.67 4.85 -4.39
C TRP A 63 19.38 4.07 -4.69
N MET A 64 19.04 3.09 -3.86
CA MET A 64 17.80 2.33 -3.99
C MET A 64 16.58 3.22 -3.72
N LEU A 65 16.68 4.13 -2.75
CA LEU A 65 15.67 5.15 -2.49
C LEU A 65 15.50 6.10 -3.68
N PHE A 66 16.61 6.62 -4.20
CA PHE A 66 16.56 7.58 -5.30
C PHE A 66 15.95 6.99 -6.56
N THR A 67 16.37 5.79 -6.95
CA THR A 67 15.83 5.11 -8.15
C THR A 67 14.36 4.74 -7.98
N GLY A 68 13.94 4.30 -6.79
CA GLY A 68 12.53 4.07 -6.45
C GLY A 68 11.69 5.34 -6.58
N LEU A 69 12.17 6.46 -6.02
CA LEU A 69 11.49 7.75 -6.10
C LEU A 69 11.33 8.23 -7.54
N VAL A 70 12.38 8.13 -8.36
CA VAL A 70 12.33 8.49 -9.79
C VAL A 70 11.32 7.60 -10.53
N GLY A 71 11.31 6.30 -10.26
CA GLY A 71 10.36 5.36 -10.86
C GLY A 71 8.91 5.68 -10.48
N ALA A 72 8.64 5.92 -9.20
CA ALA A 72 7.32 6.32 -8.71
C ALA A 72 6.86 7.65 -9.31
N TRP A 73 7.77 8.63 -9.42
CA TRP A 73 7.48 9.91 -10.06
C TRP A 73 7.14 9.76 -11.55
N LEU A 74 7.92 8.98 -12.30
CA LEU A 74 7.65 8.69 -13.71
C LEU A 74 6.30 7.97 -13.89
N ALA A 75 6.00 6.99 -13.05
CA ALA A 75 4.70 6.32 -13.07
C ALA A 75 3.56 7.31 -12.75
N GLY A 76 3.74 8.16 -11.73
CA GLY A 76 2.77 9.19 -11.36
C GLY A 76 2.53 10.24 -12.45
N ALA A 77 3.58 10.67 -13.14
CA ALA A 77 3.49 11.68 -14.19
C ALA A 77 2.97 11.12 -15.52
N LEU A 78 3.34 9.88 -15.88
CA LEU A 78 3.10 9.35 -17.23
C LEU A 78 2.01 8.27 -17.29
N LEU A 79 1.96 7.37 -16.30
CA LEU A 79 1.05 6.21 -16.30
C LEU A 79 -0.27 6.53 -15.62
N ILE A 80 -0.24 7.09 -14.40
CA ILE A 80 -1.45 7.33 -13.60
C ILE A 80 -2.48 8.18 -14.35
N PRO A 81 -2.16 9.29 -15.03
CA PRO A 81 -3.17 10.10 -15.72
C PRO A 81 -3.89 9.34 -16.83
N ARG A 82 -3.17 8.47 -17.55
CA ARG A 82 -3.73 7.64 -18.63
C ARG A 82 -4.62 6.54 -18.09
N VAL A 83 -4.14 5.82 -17.07
CA VAL A 83 -4.89 4.73 -16.42
C VAL A 83 -6.13 5.28 -15.73
N HIS A 84 -6.03 6.43 -15.05
CA HIS A 84 -7.15 7.07 -14.37
C HIS A 84 -8.25 7.50 -15.34
N ALA A 85 -7.90 8.16 -16.45
CA ALA A 85 -8.87 8.55 -17.47
C ALA A 85 -9.63 7.33 -18.04
N LEU A 86 -8.93 6.23 -18.26
CA LEU A 86 -9.53 4.98 -18.73
C LEU A 86 -10.41 4.33 -17.66
N ALA A 87 -9.93 4.27 -16.41
CA ALA A 87 -10.67 3.70 -15.29
C ALA A 87 -11.97 4.46 -15.01
N LEU A 88 -12.01 5.77 -15.21
CA LEU A 88 -13.24 6.57 -15.12
C LEU A 88 -14.24 6.23 -16.23
N ARG A 89 -13.76 6.04 -17.47
CA ARG A 89 -14.60 5.73 -18.62
C ARG A 89 -15.24 4.34 -18.52
N GLU A 90 -14.43 3.35 -18.17
CA GLU A 90 -14.82 1.93 -18.14
C GLU A 90 -15.28 1.45 -16.75
N ARG A 91 -15.28 2.36 -15.76
CA ARG A 91 -15.62 2.10 -14.36
C ARG A 91 -14.85 0.94 -13.73
N PHE A 92 -13.53 0.90 -13.95
CA PHE A 92 -12.67 -0.09 -13.31
C PHE A 92 -12.57 0.15 -11.80
N LEU A 93 -12.60 -0.94 -11.04
CA LEU A 93 -12.39 -0.97 -9.59
C LEU A 93 -11.07 -1.64 -9.21
N THR A 94 -10.52 -2.47 -10.09
CA THR A 94 -9.35 -3.32 -9.78
C THR A 94 -8.31 -3.29 -10.89
N PHE A 95 -7.05 -3.54 -10.54
CA PHE A 95 -5.97 -3.66 -11.51
C PHE A 95 -6.17 -4.79 -12.54
N PRO A 96 -6.65 -6.00 -12.17
CA PRO A 96 -6.95 -7.05 -13.15
C PRO A 96 -7.98 -6.65 -14.22
N GLN A 97 -8.95 -5.78 -13.91
CA GLN A 97 -9.90 -5.27 -14.91
C GLN A 97 -9.22 -4.40 -15.97
N LEU A 98 -8.23 -3.60 -15.56
CA LEU A 98 -7.40 -2.84 -16.49
C LEU A 98 -6.64 -3.79 -17.43
N ILE A 99 -6.07 -4.87 -16.90
CA ILE A 99 -5.35 -5.87 -17.69
C ILE A 99 -6.30 -6.61 -18.64
N ALA A 100 -7.51 -6.97 -18.18
CA ALA A 100 -8.53 -7.59 -19.03
C ALA A 100 -8.93 -6.69 -20.22
N HIS A 101 -8.92 -5.36 -20.04
CA HIS A 101 -9.25 -4.42 -21.10
C HIS A 101 -8.19 -4.37 -22.21
N PHE A 102 -6.91 -4.46 -21.85
CA PHE A 102 -5.82 -4.45 -22.84
C PHE A 102 -5.49 -5.83 -23.41
N TYR A 103 -5.86 -6.89 -22.69
CA TYR A 103 -5.53 -8.28 -23.03
C TYR A 103 -6.78 -9.17 -22.94
N ASP A 104 -6.68 -10.30 -22.24
CA ASP A 104 -7.75 -11.27 -22.08
C ASP A 104 -7.97 -11.65 -20.61
N GLY A 105 -8.99 -12.47 -20.36
CA GLY A 105 -9.31 -12.94 -19.01
C GLY A 105 -8.21 -13.79 -18.35
N ARG A 106 -7.37 -14.46 -19.15
CA ARG A 106 -6.24 -15.25 -18.62
C ARG A 106 -5.15 -14.34 -18.07
N ALA A 107 -4.77 -13.31 -18.82
CA ALA A 107 -3.83 -12.29 -18.36
C ALA A 107 -4.35 -11.58 -17.10
N ALA A 108 -5.63 -11.25 -17.06
CA ALA A 108 -6.27 -10.65 -15.89
C ALA A 108 -6.22 -11.56 -14.66
N PHE A 109 -6.50 -12.87 -14.83
CA PHE A 109 -6.42 -13.83 -13.73
C PHE A 109 -5.00 -13.94 -13.17
N VAL A 110 -4.00 -14.03 -14.05
CA VAL A 110 -2.59 -14.07 -13.64
C VAL A 110 -2.19 -12.78 -12.93
N ALA A 111 -2.60 -11.62 -13.45
CA ALA A 111 -2.35 -10.34 -12.79
C ALA A 111 -2.97 -10.29 -11.39
N GLY A 112 -4.21 -10.77 -11.23
CA GLY A 112 -4.86 -10.88 -9.92
C GLY A 112 -4.11 -11.79 -8.96
N LEU A 113 -3.65 -12.95 -9.42
CA LEU A 113 -2.87 -13.88 -8.60
C LEU A 113 -1.53 -13.26 -8.15
N ILE A 114 -0.81 -12.61 -9.07
CA ILE A 114 0.44 -11.91 -8.76
C ILE A 114 0.18 -10.79 -7.75
N SER A 115 -0.89 -10.01 -7.94
CA SER A 115 -1.28 -8.96 -6.98
C SER A 115 -1.55 -9.53 -5.59
N VAL A 116 -2.32 -10.62 -5.47
CA VAL A 116 -2.62 -11.24 -4.17
C VAL A 116 -1.34 -11.71 -3.48
N VAL A 117 -0.49 -12.46 -4.18
CA VAL A 117 0.77 -12.96 -3.60
C VAL A 117 1.69 -11.81 -3.22
N GLY A 118 1.82 -10.79 -4.08
CA GLY A 118 2.61 -9.60 -3.83
C GLY A 118 2.13 -8.82 -2.61
N TYR A 119 0.82 -8.53 -2.52
CA TYR A 119 0.24 -7.82 -1.39
C TYR A 119 0.28 -8.61 -0.09
N LEU A 120 0.15 -9.95 -0.14
CA LEU A 120 0.36 -10.79 1.05
C LEU A 120 1.77 -10.65 1.60
N GLY A 121 2.78 -10.74 0.73
CA GLY A 121 4.18 -10.55 1.13
C GLY A 121 4.45 -9.13 1.64
N PHE A 122 3.93 -8.13 0.93
CA PHE A 122 4.04 -6.73 1.31
C PHE A 122 3.45 -6.49 2.70
N THR A 123 2.16 -6.78 2.92
CA THR A 123 1.49 -6.56 4.21
C THR A 123 2.16 -7.34 5.35
N SER A 124 2.54 -8.60 5.11
CA SER A 124 3.26 -9.41 6.10
C SER A 124 4.58 -8.77 6.52
N SER A 125 5.33 -8.19 5.57
CA SER A 125 6.59 -7.50 5.85
C SER A 125 6.38 -6.23 6.67
N GLN A 126 5.32 -5.46 6.39
CA GLN A 126 4.98 -4.25 7.14
C GLN A 126 4.60 -4.59 8.59
N MET A 127 3.80 -5.64 8.78
CA MET A 127 3.39 -6.12 10.12
C MET A 127 4.59 -6.62 10.93
N LEU A 128 5.44 -7.46 10.33
CA LEU A 128 6.64 -7.96 10.99
C LEU A 128 7.60 -6.84 11.37
N ALA A 129 7.74 -5.84 10.51
CA ALA A 129 8.54 -4.67 10.79
C ALA A 129 7.98 -3.87 11.98
N GLY A 130 6.68 -3.59 11.98
CA GLY A 130 6.01 -2.93 13.10
C GLY A 130 6.18 -3.71 14.41
N ALA A 131 6.02 -5.03 14.38
CA ALA A 131 6.19 -5.90 15.54
C ALA A 131 7.63 -5.85 16.09
N LYS A 132 8.64 -5.92 15.23
CA LYS A 132 10.06 -5.82 15.62
C LYS A 132 10.40 -4.47 16.25
N LEU A 133 9.87 -3.37 15.69
CA LEU A 133 10.05 -2.04 16.29
C LEU A 133 9.40 -1.94 17.65
N ALA A 134 8.17 -2.45 17.80
CA ALA A 134 7.46 -2.43 19.06
C ALA A 134 8.17 -3.28 20.13
N SER A 135 8.56 -4.52 19.82
CA SER A 135 9.28 -5.39 20.76
C SER A 135 10.67 -4.85 21.13
N ALA A 136 11.32 -4.08 20.24
CA ALA A 136 12.59 -3.44 20.53
C ALA A 136 12.42 -2.17 21.40
N ALA A 137 11.30 -1.45 21.26
CA ALA A 137 11.02 -0.25 22.03
C ALA A 137 10.47 -0.53 23.44
N PHE A 138 9.74 -1.64 23.61
CA PHE A 138 9.12 -2.03 24.87
C PHE A 138 9.74 -3.32 25.40
N VAL A 139 10.47 -3.23 26.51
CA VAL A 139 11.29 -4.32 27.08
C VAL A 139 10.46 -5.58 27.41
N ASP A 140 9.21 -5.42 27.83
CA ASP A 140 8.33 -6.52 28.24
C ASP A 140 7.39 -7.02 27.13
N LEU A 141 7.53 -6.52 25.89
CA LEU A 141 6.67 -6.89 24.78
C LEU A 141 7.32 -7.98 23.91
N ASP A 142 6.84 -9.21 24.07
CA ASP A 142 7.25 -10.32 23.22
C ASP A 142 6.91 -10.08 21.74
N LEU A 143 7.77 -10.55 20.84
CA LEU A 143 7.61 -10.37 19.40
C LEU A 143 6.32 -11.02 18.87
N ASN A 144 5.93 -12.20 19.37
CA ASN A 144 4.71 -12.86 18.91
C ASN A 144 3.47 -12.08 19.35
N MET A 145 3.48 -11.55 20.58
CA MET A 145 2.41 -10.70 21.08
C MET A 145 2.33 -9.39 20.28
N ALA A 146 3.46 -8.76 19.99
CA ALA A 146 3.53 -7.57 19.13
C ALA A 146 2.98 -7.87 17.72
N LEU A 147 3.33 -9.02 17.13
CA LEU A 147 2.86 -9.43 15.81
C LEU A 147 1.35 -9.67 15.79
N LEU A 148 0.82 -10.34 16.82
CA LEU A 148 -0.63 -10.56 16.96
C LEU A 148 -1.39 -9.23 17.10
N VAL A 149 -0.89 -8.31 17.92
CA VAL A 149 -1.50 -6.97 18.06
C VAL A 149 -1.49 -6.22 16.73
N MET A 150 -0.38 -6.27 15.99
CA MET A 150 -0.32 -5.66 14.65
C MET A 150 -1.33 -6.34 13.71
N GLY A 151 -1.42 -7.66 13.69
CA GLY A 151 -2.33 -8.39 12.79
C GLY A 151 -3.81 -8.30 13.10
N VAL A 152 -4.19 -8.03 14.35
CA VAL A 152 -5.60 -7.83 14.72
C VAL A 152 -6.06 -6.40 14.37
N ILE A 153 -5.15 -5.43 14.42
CA ILE A 153 -5.49 -4.01 14.26
C ILE A 153 -5.39 -3.55 12.79
N THR A 154 -4.49 -4.14 12.01
CA THR A 154 -4.24 -3.78 10.60
C THR A 154 -5.10 -4.62 9.66
#